data_AF-I6T800-F1
#
_entry.id   AF-I6T800-F1
#
_cell.length_a   1.000
_cell.length_b   1.000
_cell.length_c   1.000
_cell.angle_alpha   90.00
_cell.angle_beta   90.00
_cell.angle_gamma   90.00
#
_symmetry.space_group_name_H-M   'P 1'
#
loop_
_entity.id
_entity.type
_entity.pdbx_description
1 polymer ?
#
loop_
_entity_poly.entity_id
_entity_poly.type
_entity_poly.pdbx_seq_one_letter_code
_entity_poly.pdbx_strand_id
1 'polypeptide(L)'
;MEIFNDFFGNDVKKEIELLHFLYHQKRFVTIEEMSQALNMDRRSIYKYYDVLSNHSLMTDESREPIFHTKHGLGYKFTGTKTDYKTLIRKILQENPFFNLFETLLLENEVNLVKFAYENYLSESTVRKRSYELETLLQPLGFTVKK
;
A
#
# COMPACT_ATOMS: atom_id res chain seq x y z
N MET A 1 -11.01 2.82 2.33
CA MET A 1 -9.65 2.72 1.76
C MET A 1 -9.69 2.36 0.29
N GLU A 2 -10.58 1.45 -0.13
CA GLU A 2 -10.70 1.03 -1.55
C GLU A 2 -10.85 2.19 -2.55
N ILE A 3 -11.55 3.27 -2.16
CA ILE A 3 -11.78 4.46 -2.99
C ILE A 3 -10.46 5.14 -3.40
N PHE A 4 -9.43 5.12 -2.56
CA PHE A 4 -8.16 5.82 -2.83
C PHE A 4 -7.06 4.93 -3.42
N ASN A 5 -7.35 3.65 -3.65
CA ASN A 5 -6.37 2.69 -4.15
C ASN A 5 -5.79 3.10 -5.51
N ASP A 6 -6.64 3.66 -6.38
CA ASP A 6 -6.19 4.10 -7.70
C ASP A 6 -5.27 5.32 -7.59
N PHE A 7 -5.52 6.23 -6.64
CA PHE A 7 -4.69 7.41 -6.40
C PHE A 7 -3.30 7.08 -5.83
N PHE A 8 -3.22 6.22 -4.80
CA PHE A 8 -1.93 5.81 -4.22
C PHE A 8 -1.10 4.94 -5.17
N GLY A 9 -1.79 4.30 -6.13
CA GLY A 9 -1.17 3.55 -7.21
C GLY A 9 -1.20 2.04 -7.01
N ASN A 10 -0.94 1.34 -8.12
CA ASN A 10 -1.19 -0.10 -8.21
C ASN A 10 -0.32 -0.92 -7.27
N ASP A 11 0.93 -0.52 -7.02
CA ASP A 11 1.83 -1.25 -6.11
C ASP A 11 1.30 -1.25 -4.68
N VAL A 12 0.94 -0.07 -4.13
CA VAL A 12 0.34 0.06 -2.79
C VAL A 12 -0.97 -0.73 -2.69
N LYS A 13 -1.83 -0.64 -3.72
CA LYS A 13 -3.06 -1.42 -3.78
C LYS A 13 -2.78 -2.92 -3.62
N LYS A 14 -1.84 -3.45 -4.41
CA LYS A 14 -1.51 -4.88 -4.38
C LYS A 14 -0.88 -5.33 -3.06
N GLU A 15 -0.05 -4.49 -2.44
CA GLU A 15 0.50 -4.76 -1.11
C GLU A 15 -0.59 -4.84 -0.04
N ILE A 16 -1.53 -3.89 -0.04
CA ILE A 16 -2.65 -3.88 0.90
C ILE A 16 -3.58 -5.07 0.66
N GLU A 17 -3.89 -5.40 -0.60
CA GLU A 17 -4.72 -6.55 -0.97
C GLU A 17 -4.09 -7.87 -0.51
N LEU A 18 -2.78 -8.06 -0.74
CA LEU A 18 -2.04 -9.24 -0.29
C LEU A 18 -2.03 -9.35 1.24
N LEU A 19 -1.73 -8.25 1.93
CA LEU A 19 -1.73 -8.20 3.39
C LEU A 19 -3.13 -8.51 3.95
N HIS A 20 -4.17 -7.90 3.39
CA HIS A 20 -5.56 -8.13 3.78
C HIS A 20 -5.95 -9.59 3.56
N PHE A 21 -5.59 -10.17 2.41
CA PHE A 21 -5.84 -11.58 2.13
C PHE A 21 -5.16 -12.47 3.17
N LEU A 22 -3.85 -12.33 3.39
CA LEU A 22 -3.09 -13.15 4.34
C LEU A 22 -3.59 -12.98 5.79
N TYR A 23 -3.97 -11.77 6.19
CA TYR A 23 -4.52 -11.50 7.52
C TYR A 23 -5.79 -12.29 7.84
N HIS A 24 -6.65 -12.53 6.83
CA HIS A 24 -7.89 -13.29 7.00
C HIS A 24 -7.66 -14.81 6.93
N GLN A 25 -6.46 -15.26 6.55
CA GLN A 25 -6.14 -16.68 6.40
C GLN A 25 -5.47 -17.22 7.67
N LYS A 26 -6.15 -18.12 8.38
CA LYS A 26 -5.59 -18.76 9.59
C LYS A 26 -4.57 -19.87 9.27
N ARG A 27 -4.43 -20.24 8.00
CA ARG A 27 -3.59 -21.33 7.49
C ARG A 27 -2.49 -20.80 6.56
N PHE A 28 -1.55 -21.67 6.23
CA PHE A 28 -0.66 -21.41 5.11
C PHE A 28 -1.44 -21.44 3.79
N VAL A 29 -1.06 -20.53 2.89
CA VAL A 29 -1.67 -20.38 1.57
C VAL A 29 -0.58 -20.42 0.51
N THR A 30 -0.84 -21.18 -0.54
CA THR A 30 0.09 -21.34 -1.66
C THR A 30 0.09 -20.11 -2.57
N ILE A 31 1.11 -20.00 -3.42
CA ILE A 31 1.19 -18.90 -4.40
C ILE A 31 0.09 -19.04 -5.43
N GLU A 32 -0.24 -20.28 -5.81
CA GLU A 32 -1.29 -20.59 -6.76
C GLU A 32 -2.65 -20.08 -6.25
N GLU A 33 -2.97 -20.36 -4.98
CA GLU A 33 -4.18 -19.86 -4.33
C GLU A 33 -4.20 -18.32 -4.26
N MET A 34 -3.10 -17.69 -3.88
CA MET A 34 -2.99 -16.22 -3.85
C MET A 34 -3.12 -15.62 -5.25
N SER A 35 -2.50 -16.24 -6.26
CA SER A 35 -2.50 -15.79 -7.65
C SER A 35 -3.90 -15.79 -8.23
N GLN A 36 -4.66 -16.85 -7.97
CA GLN A 36 -6.05 -16.95 -8.38
C GLN A 36 -6.95 -15.96 -7.63
N ALA A 37 -6.80 -15.86 -6.31
CA ALA A 37 -7.67 -15.02 -5.48
C ALA A 37 -7.46 -13.53 -5.74
N LEU A 38 -6.22 -13.12 -5.99
CA LEU A 38 -5.83 -11.71 -6.12
C LEU A 38 -5.63 -11.27 -7.58
N ASN A 39 -5.75 -12.18 -8.55
CA ASN A 39 -5.43 -11.94 -9.95
C ASN A 39 -4.03 -11.32 -10.13
N MET A 40 -3.06 -11.81 -9.35
CA MET A 40 -1.66 -11.39 -9.38
C MET A 40 -0.82 -12.53 -9.94
N ASP A 41 0.17 -12.20 -10.77
CA ASP A 41 1.16 -13.19 -11.20
C ASP A 41 2.06 -13.60 -10.02
N ARG A 42 2.73 -14.75 -10.16
CA ARG A 42 3.59 -15.30 -9.10
C ARG A 42 4.71 -14.33 -8.71
N ARG A 43 5.32 -13.63 -9.67
CA ARG A 43 6.43 -12.69 -9.45
C ARG A 43 5.95 -11.48 -8.65
N SER A 44 4.76 -10.96 -8.95
CA SER A 44 4.10 -9.92 -8.16
C SER A 44 3.91 -10.38 -6.70
N ILE A 45 3.39 -11.59 -6.47
CA ILE A 45 3.19 -12.12 -5.11
C ILE A 45 4.52 -12.20 -4.35
N TYR A 46 5.57 -12.74 -4.98
CA TYR A 46 6.90 -12.79 -4.36
C TYR A 46 7.40 -11.39 -3.99
N LYS A 47 7.32 -10.43 -4.93
CA LYS A 47 7.74 -9.03 -4.71
C LYS A 47 7.02 -8.43 -3.50
N TYR A 48 5.69 -8.45 -3.50
CA TYR A 48 4.93 -7.76 -2.45
C TYR A 48 5.02 -8.50 -1.11
N TYR A 49 5.13 -9.83 -1.10
CA TYR A 49 5.37 -10.56 0.15
C TYR A 49 6.72 -10.20 0.78
N ASP A 50 7.77 -10.07 -0.04
CA ASP A 50 9.09 -9.65 0.43
C ASP A 50 9.06 -8.24 1.03
N VAL A 51 8.43 -7.29 0.32
CA VAL A 51 8.20 -5.92 0.82
C VAL A 51 7.49 -5.94 2.18
N LEU A 52 6.36 -6.65 2.28
CA LEU A 52 5.60 -6.76 3.53
C LEU A 52 6.41 -7.39 4.68
N SER A 53 7.21 -8.41 4.36
CA SER A 53 8.07 -9.07 5.34
C SER A 53 9.16 -8.12 5.85
N ASN A 54 9.81 -7.38 4.95
CA ASN A 54 10.82 -6.37 5.29
C ASN A 54 10.22 -5.24 6.15
N HIS A 55 8.98 -4.84 5.89
CA HIS A 55 8.30 -3.83 6.70
C HIS A 55 8.12 -4.27 8.15
N SER A 56 7.87 -5.56 8.39
CA SER A 56 7.67 -6.14 9.72
C SER A 56 8.95 -6.28 10.55
N LEU A 57 10.09 -6.58 9.90
CA LEU A 57 11.38 -6.76 10.57
C LEU A 57 11.90 -5.46 11.19
N MET A 58 11.51 -4.32 10.63
CA MET A 58 11.94 -3.00 11.08
C MET A 58 11.20 -2.50 12.34
N THR A 59 10.18 -3.21 12.82
CA THR A 59 9.28 -2.70 13.86
C THR A 59 9.65 -3.11 15.29
N ASP A 60 10.29 -4.26 15.50
CA ASP A 60 10.73 -4.75 16.82
C ASP A 60 11.64 -5.99 16.66
N GLU A 61 12.96 -5.87 16.82
CA GLU A 61 13.91 -6.99 16.67
C GLU A 61 13.70 -8.10 17.72
N SER A 62 12.96 -7.82 18.79
CA SER A 62 12.72 -8.76 19.90
C SER A 62 11.50 -9.66 19.70
N ARG A 63 10.68 -9.42 18.67
CA ARG A 63 9.44 -10.19 18.41
C ARG A 63 9.65 -11.29 17.39
N GLU A 64 8.89 -12.37 17.54
CA GLU A 64 8.83 -13.40 16.50
C GLU A 64 8.33 -12.80 15.17
N PRO A 65 8.88 -13.23 14.03
CA PRO A 65 8.42 -12.76 12.72
C PRO A 65 6.94 -13.06 12.52
N ILE A 66 6.15 -12.06 12.12
CA ILE A 66 4.71 -12.21 11.85
C ILE A 66 4.41 -12.77 10.45
N PHE A 67 5.45 -12.91 9.62
CA PHE A 67 5.38 -13.50 8.28
C PHE A 67 6.18 -14.79 8.26
N HIS A 68 5.55 -15.89 7.85
CA HIS A 68 6.17 -17.20 7.80
C HIS A 68 6.05 -17.82 6.43
N THR A 69 7.15 -18.41 5.97
CA THR A 69 7.19 -19.25 4.79
C THR A 69 7.51 -20.68 5.20
N LYS A 70 6.82 -21.65 4.60
CA LYS A 70 7.14 -23.06 4.81
C LYS A 70 7.10 -23.80 3.48
N HIS A 71 8.22 -24.45 3.16
CA HIS A 71 8.36 -25.20 1.91
C HIS A 71 7.21 -26.22 1.76
N GLY A 72 6.57 -26.22 0.59
CA GLY A 72 5.41 -27.06 0.28
C GLY A 72 4.07 -26.61 0.90
N LEU A 73 4.05 -25.74 1.91
CA LEU A 73 2.82 -25.24 2.52
C LEU A 73 2.49 -23.79 2.13
N GLY A 74 3.50 -23.00 1.76
CA GLY A 74 3.32 -21.64 1.27
C GLY A 74 3.57 -20.57 2.34
N TYR A 75 2.68 -19.59 2.41
CA TYR A 75 2.87 -18.31 3.10
C TYR A 75 1.80 -18.10 4.16
N LYS A 76 2.15 -17.46 5.27
CA LYS A 76 1.23 -17.19 6.37
C LYS A 76 1.55 -15.89 7.08
N PHE A 77 0.50 -15.16 7.45
CA PHE A 77 0.57 -14.06 8.40
C PHE A 77 0.04 -14.51 9.77
N THR A 78 0.77 -14.20 10.84
CA THR A 78 0.45 -14.55 12.25
C THR A 78 0.36 -13.33 13.15
N GLY A 79 0.53 -12.12 12.60
CA GLY A 79 0.45 -10.89 13.36
C GLY A 79 -0.94 -10.61 13.94
N THR A 80 -0.96 -9.77 14.97
CA THR A 80 -2.18 -9.29 15.60
C THR A 80 -2.90 -8.25 14.74
N LYS A 81 -4.12 -7.88 15.14
CA LYS A 81 -4.84 -6.75 14.54
C LYS A 81 -4.04 -5.44 14.61
N THR A 82 -3.23 -5.26 15.66
CA THR A 82 -2.35 -4.10 15.80
C THR A 82 -1.25 -4.14 14.75
N ASP A 83 -0.58 -5.28 14.59
CA ASP A 83 0.49 -5.44 13.58
C ASP A 83 -0.04 -5.22 12.16
N TYR A 84 -1.22 -5.76 11.85
CA TYR A 84 -1.91 -5.53 10.58
C TYR A 84 -2.15 -4.03 10.32
N LYS A 85 -2.68 -3.29 11.29
CA LYS A 85 -2.92 -1.85 11.17
C LYS A 85 -1.62 -1.05 11.03
N THR A 86 -0.59 -1.43 11.79
CA THR A 86 0.72 -0.79 11.72
C THR A 86 1.36 -0.96 10.35
N LEU A 87 1.27 -2.16 9.77
CA LEU A 87 1.75 -2.43 8.41
C LEU A 87 1.00 -1.62 7.36
N ILE A 88 -0.34 -1.56 7.42
CA ILE A 88 -1.12 -0.70 6.50
C ILE A 88 -0.65 0.74 6.59
N ARG A 89 -0.51 1.27 7.81
CA ARG A 89 -0.06 2.64 8.02
C ARG A 89 1.31 2.87 7.39
N LYS A 90 2.26 1.95 7.59
CA LYS A 90 3.60 2.05 7.04
C LYS A 90 3.61 2.04 5.50
N ILE A 91 2.88 1.11 4.88
CA ILE A 91 2.71 1.03 3.42
C ILE A 91 2.18 2.38 2.87
N LEU A 92 1.19 2.96 3.55
CA LEU A 92 0.63 4.25 3.14
C LEU A 92 1.62 5.40 3.32
N GLN A 93 2.31 5.49 4.46
CA GLN A 93 3.24 6.59 4.77
C GLN A 93 4.48 6.61 3.87
N GLU A 94 4.91 5.47 3.36
CA GLU A 94 6.00 5.38 2.37
C GLU A 94 5.55 5.82 0.97
N ASN A 95 4.25 5.95 0.72
CA ASN A 95 3.73 6.41 -0.56
C ASN A 95 3.76 7.95 -0.66
N PRO A 96 4.42 8.51 -1.69
CA PRO A 96 4.52 9.97 -1.83
C PRO A 96 3.16 10.64 -2.04
N PHE A 97 2.20 9.96 -2.69
CA PHE A 97 0.86 10.51 -2.91
C PHE A 97 -0.01 10.49 -1.65
N PHE A 98 0.26 9.60 -0.70
CA PHE A 98 -0.34 9.70 0.63
C PHE A 98 0.11 10.98 1.33
N ASN A 99 1.42 11.27 1.31
CA ASN A 99 1.95 12.51 1.87
C ASN A 99 1.40 13.74 1.14
N LEU A 100 1.27 13.70 -0.19
CA LEU A 100 0.60 14.75 -0.96
C LEU A 100 -0.83 15.02 -0.46
N PHE A 101 -1.60 13.96 -0.24
CA PHE A 101 -2.97 14.06 0.24
C PHE A 101 -3.04 14.61 1.66
N GLU A 102 -2.14 14.16 2.54
CA GLU A 102 -2.02 14.68 3.91
C GLU A 102 -1.67 16.17 3.91
N THR A 103 -0.68 16.60 3.12
CA THR A 103 -0.31 18.03 3.00
C THR A 103 -1.46 18.86 2.44
N LEU A 104 -2.15 18.39 1.40
CA LEU A 104 -3.33 19.11 0.87
C LEU A 104 -4.43 19.25 1.92
N LEU A 105 -4.62 18.26 2.79
CA LEU A 105 -5.64 18.31 3.84
C LEU A 105 -5.25 19.26 4.99
N LEU A 106 -3.97 19.33 5.34
CA LEU A 106 -3.47 20.11 6.48
C LEU A 106 -3.12 21.56 6.11
N GLU A 107 -2.50 21.76 4.96
CA GLU A 107 -1.95 23.05 4.52
C GLU A 107 -2.83 23.72 3.45
N ASN A 108 -3.78 23.00 2.84
CA ASN A 108 -4.66 23.46 1.75
C ASN A 108 -3.96 23.90 0.45
N GLU A 109 -2.62 23.83 0.39
CA GLU A 109 -1.85 24.17 -0.79
C GLU A 109 -0.63 23.25 -0.94
N VAL A 110 -0.26 22.93 -2.18
CA VAL A 110 0.98 22.21 -2.50
C VAL A 110 1.57 22.74 -3.79
N ASN A 111 2.87 23.04 -3.79
CA ASN A 111 3.61 23.28 -5.01
C ASN A 111 3.96 21.96 -5.71
N LEU A 112 3.22 21.62 -6.78
CA LEU A 112 3.38 20.35 -7.48
C LEU A 112 4.76 20.16 -8.12
N VAL A 113 5.43 21.25 -8.54
CA VAL A 113 6.78 21.19 -9.13
C VAL A 113 7.80 20.80 -8.07
N LYS A 114 7.73 21.47 -6.91
CA LYS A 114 8.58 21.16 -5.75
C LYS A 114 8.32 19.72 -5.26
N PHE A 115 7.05 19.34 -5.12
CA PHE A 115 6.67 18.00 -4.71
C PHE A 115 7.20 16.93 -5.68
N ALA A 116 7.07 17.14 -6.99
CA ALA A 116 7.58 16.23 -8.01
C ALA A 116 9.09 16.04 -7.89
N TYR A 117 9.82 17.15 -7.73
CA TYR A 117 11.28 17.14 -7.55
C TYR A 117 11.72 16.38 -6.29
N GLU A 118 11.10 16.67 -5.15
CA GLU A 118 11.46 16.06 -3.84
C GLU A 118 11.16 14.56 -3.79
N ASN A 119 10.20 14.08 -4.58
CA ASN A 119 9.80 12.67 -4.62
C ASN A 119 10.33 11.92 -5.86
N TYR A 120 11.22 12.53 -6.66
CA TYR A 120 11.78 11.95 -7.88
C TYR A 120 10.72 11.49 -8.90
N LEU A 121 9.63 12.26 -9.02
CA LEU A 121 8.52 12.00 -9.93
C LEU A 121 8.54 12.98 -11.10
N SER A 122 7.99 12.57 -12.25
CA SER A 122 7.70 13.52 -13.33
C SER A 122 6.50 14.39 -12.96
N GLU A 123 6.51 15.67 -13.34
CA GLU A 123 5.34 16.55 -13.16
C GLU A 123 4.08 15.98 -13.82
N SER A 124 4.21 15.32 -14.97
CA SER A 124 3.10 14.67 -15.66
C SER A 124 2.46 13.57 -14.81
N THR A 125 3.26 12.80 -14.06
CA THR A 125 2.78 11.77 -13.15
C THR A 125 2.02 12.41 -11.98
N VAL A 126 2.59 13.45 -11.39
CA VAL A 126 1.95 14.17 -10.27
C VAL A 126 0.62 14.78 -10.71
N ARG A 127 0.59 15.47 -11.85
CA ARG A 127 -0.65 16.04 -12.41
C ARG A 127 -1.71 14.96 -12.63
N LYS A 128 -1.35 13.85 -13.28
CA LYS A 128 -2.28 12.73 -13.51
C LYS A 128 -2.89 12.25 -12.19
N ARG A 129 -2.08 12.05 -11.15
CA ARG A 129 -2.59 11.64 -9.83
C ARG A 129 -3.45 12.72 -9.17
N SER A 130 -3.13 14.00 -9.32
CA SER A 130 -3.99 15.09 -8.85
C SER A 130 -5.38 15.07 -9.50
N TYR A 131 -5.47 14.77 -10.80
CA TYR A 131 -6.76 14.61 -11.49
C TYR A 131 -7.55 13.39 -10.97
N GLU A 132 -6.87 12.28 -10.73
CA GLU A 132 -7.48 11.09 -10.13
C GLU A 132 -8.00 11.41 -8.73
N LEU A 133 -7.22 12.11 -7.91
CA LEU A 133 -7.64 12.57 -6.58
C LEU A 133 -8.87 13.46 -6.65
N GLU A 134 -8.89 14.46 -7.54
CA GLU A 134 -10.04 15.35 -7.74
C GLU A 134 -11.30 14.53 -8.08
N THR A 135 -11.18 13.57 -8.98
CA THR A 135 -12.28 12.67 -9.38
C THR A 135 -12.79 11.85 -8.20
N LEU A 136 -11.91 11.36 -7.33
CA LEU A 136 -12.28 10.60 -6.13
C LEU A 136 -12.92 11.46 -5.04
N LEU A 137 -12.56 12.75 -4.99
CA LEU A 137 -13.04 13.71 -4.01
C LEU A 137 -14.38 14.36 -4.40
N GLN A 138 -14.69 14.45 -5.70
CA GLN A 138 -15.93 15.04 -6.20
C GLN A 138 -17.21 14.45 -5.55
N PRO A 139 -17.39 13.11 -5.46
CA PRO A 139 -18.57 12.52 -4.80
C PRO A 139 -18.67 12.86 -3.31
N LEU A 140 -17.56 13.24 -2.68
CA LEU A 140 -17.49 13.64 -1.27
C LEU A 140 -17.72 15.14 -1.07
N GLY A 141 -17.95 15.90 -2.15
CA GLY A 141 -18.16 17.35 -2.10
C GLY A 141 -16.87 18.17 -2.02
N PHE A 142 -15.71 17.56 -2.26
CA PHE A 142 -14.41 18.23 -2.26
C PHE A 142 -13.92 18.48 -3.68
N THR A 143 -13.17 19.57 -3.88
CA THR A 143 -12.56 19.95 -5.16
C THR A 143 -11.11 20.36 -4.96
N VAL A 144 -10.22 19.92 -5.84
CA VAL A 144 -8.81 20.34 -5.84
C VAL A 144 -8.67 21.58 -6.72
N LYS A 145 -8.37 22.74 -6.12
CA LYS A 145 -8.10 23.97 -6.88
C LYS A 145 -6.68 23.92 -7.45
N LYS A 146 -6.52 24.40 -8.68
CA LYS A 146 -5.25 24.39 -9.43
C LYS A 146 -4.60 25.76 -9.43
#